data_AF-A0A438G670-F1
#
_entry.id   AF-A0A438G670-F1
#
_cell.length_a   1.000
_cell.length_b   1.000
_cell.length_c   1.000
_cell.angle_alpha   90.00
_cell.angle_beta   90.00
_cell.angle_gamma   90.00
#
_symmetry.space_group_name_H-M   'P 1'
#
loop_
_entity.id
_entity.type
_entity.pdbx_description
1 polymer ?
#
loop_
_entity_poly.entity_id
_entity_poly.type
_entity_poly.pdbx_seq_one_letter_code
_entity_poly.pdbx_strand_id
1 'polypeptide(L)'
;MLSGIRSDEVRSLLLRLLENGAETVDMKTAFFEMTMNVIMRMIAGKRYYGGNVVEAEETAKFQEIIEDTFRLGGTMNIGDYLPVLRWLGVKGKEKGLRELQRKRDRFMQGLIEEHRTRMAKGHILLHPVESEKEDDDRSSVILAGEGS
;
A
#
# COMPACT_ATOMS: atom_id res chain seq x y z
N MET A 1 -14.29 3.45 -0.92
CA MET A 1 -13.08 2.81 -0.35
C MET A 1 -12.21 3.80 0.44
N LEU A 2 -11.81 4.94 -0.15
CA LEU A 2 -10.92 5.92 0.53
C LEU A 2 -11.56 6.67 1.70
N SER A 3 -12.89 6.85 1.73
CA SER A 3 -13.61 7.39 2.90
C SER A 3 -13.53 6.47 4.11
N GLY A 4 -13.67 5.16 3.91
CA GLY A 4 -13.61 4.16 4.98
C GLY A 4 -12.26 4.14 5.69
N ILE A 5 -11.15 4.20 4.93
CA ILE A 5 -9.80 4.27 5.50
C ILE A 5 -9.63 5.51 6.38
N ARG A 6 -10.04 6.69 5.88
CA ARG A 6 -9.95 7.95 6.64
C ARG A 6 -10.75 7.89 7.94
N SER A 7 -12.00 7.42 7.87
CA SER A 7 -12.85 7.30 9.05
C SER A 7 -12.29 6.29 10.06
N ASP A 8 -11.68 5.20 9.59
CA ASP A 8 -11.05 4.19 10.45
C ASP A 8 -9.81 4.73 11.17
N GLU A 9 -8.94 5.50 10.48
CA GLU A 9 -7.79 6.14 11.13
C GLU A 9 -8.22 7.24 12.13
N VAL A 10 -9.25 8.04 11.80
CA VAL A 10 -9.82 9.02 12.74
C VAL A 10 -10.37 8.31 13.98
N ARG A 11 -11.12 7.23 13.80
CA ARG A 11 -11.62 6.42 14.91
C ARG A 11 -10.48 5.86 15.75
N SER A 12 -9.45 5.30 15.13
CA SER A 12 -8.29 4.77 15.83
C SER A 12 -7.58 5.84 16.65
N LEU A 13 -7.44 7.05 16.12
CA LEU A 13 -6.87 8.18 16.87
C LEU A 13 -7.76 8.56 18.06
N LEU A 14 -9.07 8.68 17.86
CA LEU A 14 -10.00 9.01 18.94
C LEU A 14 -9.97 7.97 20.08
N LEU A 15 -9.95 6.68 19.75
CA LEU A 15 -9.86 5.62 20.75
C LEU A 15 -8.56 5.74 21.56
N ARG A 16 -7.41 5.95 20.88
CA ARG A 16 -6.13 6.17 21.56
C ARG A 16 -6.15 7.37 22.49
N LEU A 17 -6.76 8.48 22.07
CA LEU A 17 -6.88 9.69 22.89
C LEU A 17 -7.76 9.47 24.12
N LEU A 18 -8.85 8.70 23.98
CA LEU A 18 -9.74 8.37 25.10
C LEU A 18 -9.09 7.40 26.10
N GLU A 19 -8.32 6.43 25.61
CA GLU A 19 -7.56 5.48 26.44
C GLU A 19 -6.47 6.18 27.27
N ASN A 20 -5.83 7.21 26.70
CA ASN A 20 -4.78 7.97 27.37
C ASN A 20 -5.32 8.96 28.44
N GLY A 21 -6.63 9.08 28.61
CA GLY A 21 -7.26 9.83 29.70
C GLY A 21 -6.83 11.30 29.79
N ALA A 22 -6.21 11.69 30.90
CA ALA A 22 -5.76 13.06 31.20
C ALA A 22 -4.29 13.33 30.81
N GLU A 23 -3.63 12.39 30.13
CA GLU A 23 -2.24 12.56 29.72
C GLU A 23 -2.11 13.62 28.61
N THR A 24 -1.07 14.44 28.68
CA THR A 24 -0.78 15.42 27.64
C THR A 24 -0.33 14.71 26.38
N VAL A 25 -1.10 14.86 25.31
CA VAL A 25 -0.79 14.28 23.99
C VAL A 25 -0.19 15.35 23.06
N ASP A 26 0.93 15.03 22.41
CA ASP A 26 1.40 15.82 21.28
C ASP A 26 0.51 15.59 20.05
N MET A 27 -0.46 16.49 19.87
CA MET A 27 -1.40 16.44 18.77
C MET A 27 -0.74 16.56 17.39
N LYS A 28 0.43 17.21 17.29
CA LYS A 28 1.16 17.31 16.01
C LYS A 28 1.63 15.94 15.57
N THR A 29 2.28 15.21 16.47
CA THR A 29 2.74 13.84 16.21
C THR A 29 1.54 12.92 15.95
N ALA A 30 0.47 13.05 16.73
CA ALA A 30 -0.72 12.22 16.57
C ALA A 30 -1.40 12.39 15.19
N PHE A 31 -1.58 13.64 14.72
CA PHE A 31 -2.15 13.89 13.39
C PHE A 31 -1.20 13.49 12.26
N PHE A 32 0.10 13.62 12.49
CA PHE A 32 1.11 13.19 11.52
C PHE A 32 1.06 11.67 11.30
N GLU A 33 1.11 10.88 12.37
CA GLU A 33 0.99 9.42 12.31
C GLU A 33 -0.31 8.98 11.64
N MET A 34 -1.44 9.60 12.00
CA MET A 34 -2.74 9.34 11.39
C MET A 34 -2.71 9.60 9.88
N THR A 35 -2.15 10.73 9.45
CA THR A 35 -2.07 11.12 8.03
C THR A 35 -1.19 10.13 7.25
N MET A 36 -0.04 9.74 7.80
CA MET A 36 0.83 8.76 7.17
C MET A 36 0.17 7.39 7.07
N ASN A 37 -0.53 6.94 8.12
CA ASN A 37 -1.29 5.70 8.08
C ASN A 37 -2.42 5.73 7.04
N VAL A 38 -3.14 6.85 6.89
CA VAL A 38 -4.13 7.01 5.81
C VAL A 38 -3.47 6.81 4.44
N ILE A 39 -2.35 7.49 4.18
CA ILE A 39 -1.62 7.40 2.90
C ILE A 39 -1.15 5.96 2.65
N MET A 40 -0.49 5.34 3.62
CA MET A 40 0.07 4.01 3.44
C MET A 40 -0.98 2.91 3.36
N ARG A 41 -2.13 3.06 4.01
CA ARG A 41 -3.25 2.15 3.80
C ARG A 41 -3.89 2.29 2.43
N MET A 42 -3.83 3.47 1.82
CA MET A 42 -4.28 3.63 0.43
C MET A 42 -3.29 3.02 -0.58
N ILE A 43 -1.99 3.08 -0.29
CA ILE A 43 -0.93 2.60 -1.20
C ILE A 43 -0.62 1.11 -1.00
N ALA A 44 -0.28 0.71 0.22
CA ALA A 44 0.17 -0.62 0.59
C ALA A 44 -0.94 -1.47 1.24
N GLY A 45 -2.01 -0.84 1.74
CA GLY A 45 -3.03 -1.52 2.55
C GLY A 45 -2.61 -1.78 3.99
N LYS A 46 -1.43 -1.29 4.42
CA LYS A 46 -0.82 -1.55 5.73
C LYS A 46 -0.68 -0.25 6.56
N ARG A 47 -0.60 -0.40 7.89
CA ARG A 47 -0.25 0.69 8.82
C ARG A 47 1.24 0.67 9.14
N TYR A 48 1.80 1.86 9.29
CA TYR A 48 3.23 2.11 9.49
C TYR A 48 3.52 2.86 10.80
N TYR A 49 2.48 3.21 11.56
CA TYR A 49 2.56 3.81 12.89
C TYR A 49 1.52 3.18 13.81
N GLY A 50 1.84 3.13 15.12
CA GLY A 50 0.99 2.57 16.18
C GLY A 50 1.22 1.07 16.44
N GLY A 51 0.46 0.50 17.38
CA GLY A 51 0.67 -0.88 17.86
C GLY A 51 0.28 -2.00 16.87
N ASN A 52 -0.34 -1.66 15.74
CA ASN A 52 -0.81 -2.62 14.73
C ASN A 52 0.09 -2.66 13.48
N VAL A 53 1.37 -2.33 13.63
CA VAL A 53 2.34 -2.41 12.53
C VAL A 53 2.66 -3.89 12.25
N VAL A 54 2.42 -4.31 11.01
CA VAL A 54 2.55 -5.72 10.59
C VAL A 54 3.97 -6.05 10.16
N GLU A 55 4.71 -5.08 9.60
CA GLU A 55 6.02 -5.30 9.00
C GLU A 55 7.03 -4.25 9.48
N ALA A 56 7.80 -4.60 10.50
CA ALA A 56 8.71 -3.68 11.18
C ALA A 56 9.83 -3.16 10.26
N GLU A 57 10.42 -4.01 9.42
CA GLU A 57 11.52 -3.61 8.53
C GLU A 57 11.05 -2.67 7.41
N GLU A 58 9.93 -3.00 6.77
CA GLU A 58 9.29 -2.13 5.76
C GLU A 58 8.90 -0.78 6.38
N THR A 59 8.38 -0.84 7.61
CA THR A 59 8.02 0.36 8.37
C THR A 59 9.22 1.25 8.68
N ALA A 60 10.32 0.67 9.15
CA ALA A 60 11.55 1.41 9.43
C ALA A 60 12.10 2.09 8.16
N LYS A 61 12.11 1.39 7.02
CA LYS A 61 12.52 1.95 5.72
C LYS A 61 11.64 3.13 5.30
N PHE A 62 10.33 3.02 5.48
CA PHE A 62 9.41 4.11 5.17
C PHE A 62 9.63 5.32 6.08
N GLN A 63 9.77 5.09 7.40
CA GLN A 63 10.01 6.16 8.36
C GLN A 63 11.33 6.89 8.07
N GLU A 64 12.39 6.16 7.70
CA GLU A 64 13.66 6.75 7.24
C GLU A 64 13.47 7.65 6.01
N ILE A 65 12.70 7.19 5.01
CA ILE A 65 12.40 8.00 3.81
C ILE A 65 11.67 9.29 4.18
N ILE A 66 10.72 9.21 5.12
CA ILE A 66 9.95 10.38 5.56
C ILE A 66 10.82 11.35 6.36
N GLU A 67 11.68 10.84 7.25
CA GLU A 67 12.65 11.66 7.98
C GLU A 67 13.62 12.36 7.02
N ASP A 68 14.20 11.63 6.06
CA ASP A 68 15.06 12.17 5.02
C ASP A 68 14.32 13.23 4.17
N THR A 69 13.04 13.03 3.91
CA THR A 69 12.18 13.98 3.19
C THR A 69 12.01 15.28 3.97
N PHE A 70 11.75 15.23 5.28
CA PHE A 70 11.68 16.44 6.10
C PHE A 70 13.04 17.10 6.31
N ARG A 71 14.11 16.32 6.46
CA ARG A 71 15.47 16.85 6.64
C ARG A 71 15.95 17.60 5.40
N LEU A 72 15.67 17.06 4.21
CA LEU A 72 16.06 17.67 2.94
C LEU A 72 15.06 18.73 2.47
N GLY A 73 13.77 18.55 2.76
CA GLY A 73 12.65 19.42 2.37
C GLY A 73 12.31 20.54 3.35
N GLY A 74 12.70 20.46 4.63
CA GLY A 74 12.46 21.52 5.63
C GLY A 74 13.22 22.84 5.38
N THR A 75 14.09 22.87 4.37
CA THR A 75 14.72 24.10 3.85
C THR A 75 14.01 24.67 2.62
N MET A 76 12.95 24.02 2.13
CA MET A 76 12.17 24.42 0.97
C MET A 76 10.89 25.10 1.47
N ASN A 77 10.75 26.38 1.17
CA ASN A 77 9.60 27.18 1.59
C ASN A 77 8.31 26.66 0.95
N ILE A 78 7.17 27.01 1.54
CA ILE A 78 5.82 26.63 1.08
C ILE A 78 5.54 26.91 -0.44
N GLY A 79 6.36 27.73 -1.11
CA GLY A 79 6.37 27.89 -2.57
C GLY A 79 6.80 26.66 -3.39
N ASP A 80 7.47 25.67 -2.80
CA ASP A 80 7.88 24.40 -3.43
C ASP A 80 6.75 23.34 -3.46
N TYR A 81 5.61 23.62 -2.82
CA TYR A 81 4.42 22.74 -2.79
C TYR A 81 3.60 22.83 -4.09
N LEU A 82 3.94 23.77 -4.99
CA LEU A 82 3.37 23.90 -6.33
C LEU A 82 4.38 23.37 -7.37
N PRO A 83 4.11 22.22 -8.04
CA PRO A 83 5.07 21.53 -8.93
C PRO A 83 5.68 22.37 -10.07
N VAL A 84 5.01 23.47 -10.48
CA VAL A 84 5.46 24.31 -11.60
C VAL A 84 6.59 25.27 -11.23
N LEU A 85 6.80 25.55 -9.94
CA LEU A 85 7.81 26.52 -9.48
C LEU A 85 9.18 25.88 -9.15
N ARG A 86 9.30 24.55 -9.22
CA ARG A 86 10.50 23.77 -8.83
C ARG A 86 11.70 23.90 -9.79
N TRP A 87 11.50 24.37 -11.02
CA TRP A 87 12.60 24.44 -12.00
C TRP A 87 13.66 25.51 -11.66
N LEU A 88 13.33 26.47 -10.80
CA LEU A 88 14.16 27.67 -10.59
C LEU A 88 15.09 27.64 -9.35
N GLY A 89 15.13 26.59 -8.52
CA GLY A 89 15.66 26.76 -7.14
C GLY A 89 16.49 25.67 -6.42
N VAL A 90 16.95 24.57 -7.03
CA VAL A 90 17.61 23.46 -6.28
C VAL A 90 19.13 23.33 -6.48
N LYS A 91 19.86 24.44 -6.62
CA LYS A 91 21.33 24.39 -6.71
C LYS A 91 21.95 24.29 -5.31
N GLY A 92 22.28 23.07 -4.88
CA GLY A 92 23.06 22.81 -3.65
C GLY A 92 22.69 21.55 -2.87
N LYS A 93 21.46 21.02 -3.04
CA LYS A 93 20.98 19.80 -2.35
C LYS A 93 20.73 18.61 -3.28
N GLU A 94 21.16 18.73 -4.52
CA GLU A 94 20.79 17.83 -5.62
C GLU A 94 21.26 16.38 -5.42
N LYS A 95 22.43 16.15 -4.79
CA LYS A 95 22.92 14.79 -4.54
C LYS A 95 22.05 14.06 -3.50
N GLY A 96 21.77 14.71 -2.37
CA GLY A 96 20.91 14.15 -1.31
C GLY A 96 19.48 13.93 -1.80
N LEU A 97 18.93 14.85 -2.59
CA LEU A 97 17.59 14.70 -3.17
C LEU A 97 17.54 13.53 -4.17
N ARG A 98 18.59 13.32 -4.98
CA ARG A 98 18.70 12.16 -5.87
C ARG A 98 18.79 10.84 -5.10
N GLU A 99 19.53 10.80 -3.99
CA GLU A 99 19.62 9.62 -3.14
C GLU A 99 18.27 9.31 -2.48
N LEU A 100 17.59 10.32 -1.94
CA LEU A 100 16.23 10.20 -1.40
C LEU A 100 15.24 9.70 -2.46
N GLN A 101 15.29 10.27 -3.67
CA GLN A 101 14.45 9.82 -4.78
C GLN A 101 14.69 8.33 -5.08
N ARG A 102 15.93 7.88 -5.16
CA ARG A 102 16.25 6.45 -5.36
C ARG A 102 15.74 5.55 -4.22
N LYS A 103 15.83 6.00 -2.96
CA LYS A 103 15.26 5.27 -1.82
C LYS A 103 13.74 5.12 -1.97
N ARG A 104 13.05 6.22 -2.28
CA ARG A 104 11.60 6.25 -2.50
C ARG A 104 11.18 5.35 -3.67
N ASP A 105 11.87 5.44 -4.80
CA ASP A 105 11.54 4.67 -6.00
C ASP A 105 11.71 3.16 -5.76
N ARG A 106 12.77 2.73 -5.06
CA ARG A 106 12.94 1.33 -4.66
C ARG A 106 11.85 0.85 -3.72
N PHE A 107 11.50 1.66 -2.73
CA PHE A 107 10.43 1.34 -1.78
C PHE A 107 9.09 1.14 -2.50
N MET A 108 8.70 2.08 -3.36
CA MET A 108 7.46 1.99 -4.14
C MET A 108 7.46 0.80 -5.11
N GLN A 109 8.59 0.51 -5.75
CA GLN A 109 8.71 -0.66 -6.61
C GLN A 109 8.49 -1.97 -5.83
N GLY A 110 8.99 -2.05 -4.60
CA GLY A 110 8.73 -3.18 -3.70
C GLY A 110 7.24 -3.38 -3.43
N LEU A 111 6.53 -2.31 -3.08
CA LEU A 111 5.08 -2.35 -2.84
C LEU A 111 4.28 -2.76 -4.08
N ILE A 112 4.68 -2.26 -5.26
CA ILE A 112 4.05 -2.64 -6.53
C ILE A 112 4.24 -4.13 -6.80
N GLU A 113 5.43 -4.67 -6.56
CA GLU A 113 5.73 -6.08 -6.79
C GLU A 113 5.01 -6.99 -5.80
N GLU A 114 4.91 -6.59 -4.53
CA GLU A 114 4.08 -7.27 -3.54
C GLU A 114 2.61 -7.29 -3.98
N HIS A 115 2.08 -6.14 -4.42
CA HIS A 115 0.72 -6.05 -4.91
C HIS A 115 0.49 -6.98 -6.12
N ARG A 116 1.38 -6.97 -7.11
CA ARG A 116 1.32 -7.88 -8.27
C ARG A 116 1.34 -9.35 -7.85
N THR A 117 2.23 -9.71 -6.93
CA THR A 117 2.34 -11.08 -6.41
C THR A 117 1.06 -11.52 -5.71
N ARG A 118 0.44 -10.63 -4.91
CA ARG A 118 -0.85 -10.90 -4.27
C ARG A 118 -1.97 -11.10 -5.29
N MET A 119 -2.04 -10.27 -6.33
CA MET A 119 -3.04 -10.40 -7.38
C MET A 119 -2.85 -11.69 -8.19
N ALA A 120 -1.61 -12.07 -8.51
CA ALA A 120 -1.31 -13.33 -9.19
C ALA A 120 -1.73 -14.55 -8.36
N LYS A 121 -1.42 -14.56 -7.06
CA LYS A 121 -1.85 -15.63 -6.14
C LYS A 121 -3.38 -15.72 -6.02
N GLY A 122 -4.07 -14.57 -6.01
CA GLY A 122 -5.54 -14.52 -6.01
C GLY A 122 -6.16 -15.09 -7.29
N HIS A 123 -5.55 -14.84 -8.45
CA HIS A 123 -6.03 -15.35 -9.74
C HIS A 123 -5.80 -16.86 -9.91
N ILE A 124 -4.72 -17.42 -9.34
CA ILE A 124 -4.43 -18.87 -9.37
C ILE A 124 -5.47 -19.65 -8.55
N LEU A 125 -6.06 -19.07 -7.51
CA LEU A 125 -7.09 -19.72 -6.68
C LEU A 125 -8.50 -19.72 -7.31
N LEU A 126 -8.71 -19.04 -8.44
CA LEU A 126 -10.02 -18.95 -9.11
C LEU A 126 -10.19 -19.88 -10.32
N HIS A 127 -9.18 -20.69 -10.65
CA HIS A 127 -9.32 -21.80 -11.59
C HIS A 127 -9.17 -23.15 -10.87
N PRO A 128 -10.27 -23.85 -10.56
CA PRO A 128 -10.20 -25.28 -10.29
C PRO A 128 -9.73 -25.96 -11.58
N VAL A 129 -8.63 -26.72 -11.49
CA VAL A 129 -8.26 -27.69 -12.51
C VAL A 129 -9.27 -28.84 -12.38
N GLU A 130 -10.39 -28.74 -13.09
CA GLU A 130 -11.20 -29.92 -13.39
C GLU A 130 -10.50 -30.65 -14.54
N SER A 131 -9.67 -31.65 -14.19
CA SER A 131 -9.40 -32.75 -15.10
C SER A 131 -10.54 -33.75 -14.96
N GLU A 132 -11.57 -33.62 -15.80
CA GLU A 132 -12.51 -34.71 -16.00
C GLU A 132 -11.76 -35.88 -16.64
N LYS A 133 -11.67 -36.98 -15.88
CA LYS A 133 -11.51 -38.30 -16.43
C LYS A 133 -12.90 -38.74 -16.89
N GLU A 134 -13.07 -39.00 -18.17
CA GLU A 134 -14.26 -39.68 -18.67
C GLU A 134 -13.81 -40.97 -19.36
N ASP A 135 -13.85 -42.05 -18.58
CA ASP A 135 -13.84 -43.43 -19.07
C ASP A 135 -15.26 -43.97 -18.93
N ASP A 136 -15.77 -44.45 -20.07
CA ASP A 136 -16.54 -45.68 -20.27
C ASP A 136 -18.09 -45.66 -20.26
N ASP A 137 -18.58 -46.32 -21.33
CA ASP A 137 -19.82 -47.06 -21.48
C ASP A 137 -21.18 -46.32 -21.45
N ARG A 138 -21.72 -46.05 -22.65
CA ARG A 138 -22.96 -46.69 -23.16
C ARG A 138 -23.50 -45.96 -24.40
N SER A 139 -23.35 -46.58 -25.56
CA SER A 139 -24.36 -46.43 -26.63
C SER A 139 -24.38 -47.68 -27.51
N SER A 140 -24.78 -48.80 -26.91
CA SER A 140 -25.53 -49.81 -27.65
C SER A 140 -27.01 -49.45 -27.58
N VAL A 141 -27.76 -49.74 -28.65
CA VAL A 141 -29.21 -49.49 -28.82
C VAL A 141 -29.47 -48.00 -29.14
N ILE A 142 -29.67 -47.55 -30.38
CA ILE A 142 -30.74 -47.81 -31.36
C ILE A 142 -30.14 -47.32 -32.73
N LEU A 143 -30.08 -48.10 -33.82
CA LEU A 143 -31.11 -48.16 -34.86
C LEU A 143 -30.79 -49.34 -35.78
N ALA A 144 -31.64 -50.37 -35.72
CA ALA A 144 -31.85 -51.30 -36.81
C ALA A 144 -32.98 -50.74 -37.70
N GLY A 145 -32.82 -50.87 -39.02
CA GLY A 145 -33.94 -50.99 -39.94
C GLY A 145 -34.14 -49.82 -40.92
N GLU A 146 -33.77 -50.09 -42.17
CA GLU A 146 -34.32 -49.63 -43.47
C GLU A 146 -33.12 -49.51 -44.43
N GLY A 147 -32.97 -50.24 -45.54
CA GLY A 147 -33.84 -51.10 -46.32
C GLY A 147 -33.38 -50.97 -47.77
N SER A 148 -32.76 -52.03 -48.33
CA SER A 148 -32.76 -52.51 -49.73
C SER A 148 -31.53 -53.36 -50.02
#